data_AF-A0A1M5EDV6-F1
#
_entry.id   AF-A0A1M5EDV6-F1
#
_cell.length_a   1.000
_cell.length_b   1.000
_cell.length_c   1.000
_cell.angle_alpha   90.00
_cell.angle_beta   90.00
_cell.angle_gamma   90.00
#
_symmetry.space_group_name_H-M   'P 1'
#
loop_
_entity.id
_entity.type
_entity.pdbx_description
1 polymer ?
#
loop_
_entity_poly.entity_id
_entity_poly.type
_entity_poly.pdbx_seq_one_letter_code
_entity_poly.pdbx_strand_id
1 'polypeptide(L)' 'MDVPDLPTVLDLPAAATLLGIGRTKAYELVRDDAWPTPIIRLGKLIKVPTRPLLDLLEGRVGPAA' A
#
# COMPACT_ATOMS: atom_id res chain seq x y z
N MET A 1 -5.65 3.60 -24.04
CA MET A 1 -4.51 3.16 -23.21
C MET A 1 -5.12 2.36 -22.09
N ASP A 2 -5.13 1.04 -22.21
CA ASP A 2 -5.66 0.14 -21.18
C ASP A 2 -4.86 0.34 -19.90
N VAL A 3 -5.54 0.75 -18.83
CA VAL A 3 -4.98 0.68 -17.49
C VAL A 3 -4.98 -0.80 -17.14
N PRO A 4 -3.82 -1.41 -16.84
CA PRO A 4 -3.83 -2.81 -16.40
C PRO A 4 -4.73 -2.94 -15.18
N ASP A 5 -5.64 -3.91 -15.20
CA ASP A 5 -6.47 -4.25 -14.04
C ASP A 5 -5.53 -4.58 -12.88
N LEU A 6 -5.45 -3.66 -11.91
CA LEU A 6 -4.69 -3.89 -10.70
C LEU A 6 -5.36 -5.04 -9.93
N PRO A 7 -4.58 -5.98 -9.38
CA PRO A 7 -5.15 -7.02 -8.53
C PRO A 7 -5.88 -6.38 -7.34
N THR A 8 -6.86 -7.07 -6.76
CA THR A 8 -7.61 -6.57 -5.60
C THR A 8 -6.72 -6.30 -4.39
N VAL A 9 -5.62 -7.04 -4.27
CA VAL A 9 -4.60 -6.89 -3.24
C VAL A 9 -3.21 -6.90 -3.85
N LEU A 10 -2.35 -6.02 -3.37
CA LEU A 10 -0.93 -5.93 -3.70
C LEU A 10 -0.10 -6.55 -2.58
N ASP A 11 1.15 -6.92 -2.88
CA ASP A 11 2.15 -7.07 -1.83
C ASP A 11 2.70 -5.70 -1.42
N LEU A 12 3.39 -5.65 -0.27
CA LEU A 12 3.95 -4.41 0.24
C LEU A 12 4.94 -3.74 -0.73
N PRO A 13 5.88 -4.47 -1.38
CA PRO A 13 6.78 -3.87 -2.37
C PRO A 13 6.05 -3.23 -3.56
N ALA A 14 5.03 -3.88 -4.12
CA ALA A 14 4.26 -3.31 -5.23
C ALA A 14 3.49 -2.06 -4.80
N ALA A 15 2.87 -2.08 -3.62
CA ALA A 15 2.22 -0.89 -3.06
C ALA A 15 3.22 0.26 -2.80
N ALA A 16 4.43 -0.06 -2.33
CA ALA A 16 5.49 0.91 -2.11
C ALA A 16 5.93 1.59 -3.42
N THR A 17 6.02 0.83 -4.52
CA THR A 17 6.29 1.38 -5.85
C THR A 17 5.23 2.39 -6.28
N LEU A 18 3.95 2.11 -6.04
CA LEU A 18 2.87 3.07 -6.35
C LEU A 18 2.97 4.36 -5.53
N LEU A 19 3.46 4.28 -4.29
CA LEU A 19 3.72 5.44 -3.43
C LEU A 19 5.06 6.15 -3.75
N GLY A 20 5.86 5.62 -4.68
CA GLY A 20 7.18 6.18 -5.01
C GLY A 20 8.25 5.98 -3.93
N ILE A 21 8.09 5.01 -3.04
CA ILE A 21 9.04 4.72 -1.95
C ILE A 21 9.73 3.36 -2.12
N GLY A 22 10.95 3.27 -1.60
CA GLY A 22 11.72 2.03 -1.60
C GLY A 22 11.16 0.97 -0.64
N ARG A 23 11.43 -0.29 -0.93
CA ARG A 23 11.03 -1.46 -0.12
C ARG A 23 11.44 -1.32 1.35
N THR A 24 12.66 -0.86 1.63
CA THR A 24 13.15 -0.69 3.01
C THR A 24 12.26 0.28 3.78
N LYS A 25 11.96 1.45 3.19
CA LYS A 25 11.09 2.45 3.79
C LYS A 25 9.68 1.92 4.04
N ALA A 26 9.15 1.13 3.11
CA ALA A 26 7.84 0.51 3.27
C ALA A 26 7.78 -0.44 4.48
N TYR A 27 8.78 -1.30 4.65
CA TYR A 27 8.84 -2.20 5.81
C TYR A 27 9.08 -1.45 7.12
N GLU A 28 9.88 -0.38 7.12
CA GLU A 28 10.02 0.52 8.28
C GLU A 28 8.67 1.10 8.68
N LEU A 29 7.92 1.67 7.73
CA LEU A 29 6.59 2.23 8.01
C LEU A 29 5.62 1.17 8.54
N VAL A 30 5.62 -0.06 8.01
CA VAL A 30 4.75 -1.13 8.53
C VAL A 30 5.20 -1.62 9.91
N ARG A 31 6.51 -1.62 10.19
CA ARG A 31 7.03 -2.01 11.51
C ARG A 31 6.69 -0.95 12.56
N ASP A 32 6.74 0.31 12.17
CA ASP A 32 6.51 1.46 13.04
C ASP A 32 5.02 1.85 13.09
N ASP A 33 4.13 0.99 12.55
CA ASP A 33 2.67 1.18 12.38
C ASP A 33 2.27 2.54 11.76
N ALA A 34 3.15 3.08 10.92
CA ALA A 34 3.01 4.36 10.22
C ALA A 34 2.67 4.20 8.72
N TRP A 35 2.30 2.99 8.28
CA TRP A 35 1.88 2.76 6.91
C TRP A 35 0.51 3.43 6.65
N PRO A 36 0.33 4.19 5.55
CA PRO A 36 -0.76 5.16 5.44
C PRO A 36 -2.14 4.57 5.08
N THR A 37 -2.23 3.26 4.82
CA THR A 37 -3.48 2.59 4.44
C THR A 37 -3.66 1.28 5.22
N PRO A 38 -4.85 0.65 5.23
CA PRO A 38 -5.01 -0.66 5.86
C PRO A 38 -4.07 -1.71 5.26
N ILE A 39 -3.58 -2.63 6.11
CA ILE A 39 -2.80 -3.80 5.69
C ILE A 39 -3.43 -5.07 6.24
N ILE A 40 -3.28 -6.17 5.49
CA ILE A 40 -3.66 -7.51 5.91
C ILE A 40 -2.37 -8.28 6.22
N ARG A 41 -2.18 -8.69 7.47
CA ARG A 41 -1.06 -9.52 7.91
C ARG A 41 -1.44 -11.00 7.85
N LEU A 42 -0.70 -11.79 7.08
CA LEU A 42 -0.87 -13.23 6.91
C LEU A 42 0.45 -13.93 7.27
N GLY A 43 0.75 -13.99 8.57
CA GLY A 43 2.05 -14.43 9.07
C GLY A 43 3.17 -13.47 8.63
N LYS A 44 4.10 -13.96 7.82
CA LYS A 44 5.20 -13.14 7.26
C LYS A 44 4.78 -12.34 6.02
N LEU A 45 3.63 -12.64 5.44
CA LEU A 45 3.13 -11.93 4.25
C LEU A 45 2.34 -10.70 4.66
N ILE A 46 2.59 -9.59 3.97
CA ILE A 46 1.83 -8.36 4.08
C ILE A 46 1.13 -8.13 2.76
N LYS A 47 -0.19 -7.95 2.81
CA LYS A 47 -1.02 -7.59 1.67
C LYS A 47 -1.64 -6.21 1.87
N VAL A 48 -1.65 -5.41 0.82
CA VAL A 48 -2.21 -4.06 0.81
C VAL A 48 -3.44 -4.07 -0.09
N PRO A 49 -4.65 -3.80 0.43
CA PRO A 49 -5.83 -3.64 -0.41
C PRO A 49 -5.61 -2.50 -1.41
N THR A 50 -5.89 -2.75 -2.68
CA THR A 50 -5.62 -1.78 -3.75
C THR A 50 -6.52 -0.56 -3.67
N ARG A 51 -7.79 -0.75 -3.31
CA ARG A 51 -8.78 0.33 -3.32
C ARG A 51 -8.43 1.50 -2.37
N PRO A 52 -8.15 1.28 -1.06
CA PRO A 52 -7.73 2.36 -0.17
C PRO A 52 -6.43 3.05 -0.58
N LEU A 53 -5.51 2.32 -1.21
CA LEU A 53 -4.26 2.89 -1.73
C LEU A 53 -4.52 3.85 -2.88
N LEU A 54 -5.40 3.49 -3.81
CA LEU A 54 -5.81 4.38 -4.90
C LEU A 54 -6.56 5.60 -4.37
N ASP A 55 -7.51 5.40 -3.44
CA ASP A 55 -8.25 6.51 -2.83
C ASP A 55 -7.30 7.53 -2.18
N LEU A 56 -6.22 7.08 -1.53
CA LEU A 56 -5.18 7.93 -0.96
C LEU A 56 -4.40 8.69 -2.06
N LEU A 57 -3.95 7.99 -3.10
CA LEU A 57 -3.19 8.58 -4.21
C LEU A 57 -4.00 9.61 -5.01
N GLU A 58 -5.30 9.41 -5.11
CA GLU A 58 -6.25 10.31 -5.76
C GLU A 58 -6.70 11.45 -4.84
N GLY A 59 -6.23 11.49 -3.59
CA GLY A 59 -6.55 12.53 -2.61
C GLY A 59 -7.99 12.47 -2.08
N ARG A 60 -8.70 11.34 -2.26
CA ARG A 60 -10.06 11.15 -1.75
C ARG A 60 -10.08 10.94 -0.23
N VAL A 61 -8.97 10.45 0.34
CA VAL A 61 -8.77 10.23 1.76
C VAL A 61 -7.37 10.72 2.19
N GLY A 62 -7.23 11.12 3.45
CA GLY A 62 -5.92 11.41 4.05
C GLY A 62 -5.19 10.13 4.48
N PRO A 63 -3.88 10.21 4.80
CA PRO A 63 -3.16 9.09 5.38
C PRO A 63 -3.82 8.66 6.70
N ALA A 64 -3.85 7.36 6.96
CA ALA A 64 -4.24 6.84 8.27
C ALA A 64 -3.38 7.49 9.37
N ALA A 65 -4.05 7.97 10.42
CA ALA A 65 -3.42 8.61 11.58
C ALA A 65 -2.87 7.57 12.56
#